data_AF-A0A0L8GIR1-F1
#
_entry.id   AF-A0A0L8GIR1-F1
#
_cell.length_a   1.000
_cell.length_b   1.000
_cell.length_c   1.000
_cell.angle_alpha   90.00
_cell.angle_beta   90.00
_cell.angle_gamma   90.00
#
_symmetry.space_group_name_H-M   'P 1'
#
loop_
_entity.id
_entity.type
_entity.pdbx_description
1 polymer ?
#
loop_
_entity_poly.entity_id
_entity_poly.type
_entity_poly.pdbx_seq_one_letter_code
_entity_poly.pdbx_strand_id
1 'polypeptide(L)' 'MAKRKELTNSVKNLINEQWKAGKSYRKISETFCIPFSTIPTFIQRNKKSGTVENRIRSGAPRKISPRSLRKMK' A
#
# COMPACT_ATOMS: atom_id res chain seq x y z
N MET A 1 -13.86 4.50 -11.92
CA MET A 1 -13.85 4.01 -10.53
C MET A 1 -13.49 5.16 -9.60
N ALA A 2 -14.33 5.48 -8.62
CA ALA A 2 -14.04 6.54 -7.67
C ALA A 2 -12.82 6.20 -6.81
N LYS A 3 -11.90 7.17 -6.64
CA LYS A 3 -10.72 7.01 -5.79
C LYS A 3 -11.18 6.97 -4.33
N ARG A 4 -11.13 5.79 -3.69
CA ARG A 4 -11.34 5.68 -2.25
C ARG A 4 -10.16 6.32 -1.51
N LYS A 5 -10.44 6.99 -0.39
CA LYS A 5 -9.42 7.57 0.49
C LYS A 5 -8.53 6.45 1.01
N GLU A 6 -7.23 6.64 0.87
CA GLU A 6 -6.25 5.67 1.35
C GLU A 6 -6.13 5.76 2.88
N LEU A 7 -5.78 4.65 3.53
CA LEU A 7 -5.51 4.65 4.97
C LEU A 7 -4.30 5.53 5.26
N THR A 8 -4.36 6.27 6.37
CA THR A 8 -3.23 7.04 6.89
C THR A 8 -2.12 6.09 7.36
N ASN A 9 -0.87 6.56 7.30
CA ASN A 9 0.27 5.75 7.71
C ASN A 9 0.20 5.37 9.20
N SER A 10 -0.35 6.23 10.06
CA SER A 10 -0.56 5.95 11.47
C SER A 10 -1.45 4.72 11.69
N VAL A 11 -2.59 4.63 10.99
CA VAL A 11 -3.50 3.48 11.11
C VAL A 11 -2.83 2.20 10.61
N LYS A 12 -2.07 2.28 9.51
CA LYS A 12 -1.34 1.12 8.98
C LYS A 12 -0.25 0.62 9.93
N ASN A 13 0.45 1.51 10.63
CA ASN A 13 1.43 1.14 11.64
C ASN A 13 0.77 0.42 12.82
N LEU A 14 -0.35 0.95 13.30
CA LEU A 14 -1.14 0.29 14.35
C LEU A 14 -1.60 -1.11 13.92
N ILE A 15 -2.07 -1.29 12.68
CA ILE A 15 -2.43 -2.62 12.15
C ILE A 15 -1.24 -3.58 12.21
N ASN A 16 -0.03 -3.12 11.85
CA ASN A 16 1.17 -3.94 11.94
C ASN A 16 1.53 -4.32 13.38
N GLU A 17 1.41 -3.40 14.32
CA GLU A 17 1.64 -3.66 15.74
C GLU A 17 0.65 -4.70 16.29
N GLN A 18 -0.64 -4.53 16.00
CA GLN A 18 -1.68 -5.49 16.42
C GLN A 18 -1.48 -6.87 15.79
N TRP A 19 -1.05 -6.91 14.53
CA TRP A 19 -0.74 -8.17 13.85
C TRP A 19 0.52 -8.85 14.43
N LYS A 20 1.58 -8.08 14.72
CA LYS A 20 2.78 -8.59 15.42
C LYS A 20 2.46 -9.09 16.82
N ALA A 21 1.50 -8.49 17.51
CA ALA A 21 0.96 -8.95 18.78
C ALA A 21 0.10 -10.23 18.67
N GLY A 22 -0.05 -10.82 17.47
CA GLY A 22 -0.77 -12.08 17.27
C GLY A 22 -2.29 -11.96 17.20
N LYS A 23 -2.85 -10.73 17.07
CA LYS A 23 -4.31 -10.57 16.93
C LYS A 23 -4.81 -11.10 15.59
N SER A 24 -6.00 -11.69 15.60
CA SER A 24 -6.65 -12.20 14.39
C SER A 24 -7.08 -11.07 13.45
N TYR A 25 -7.12 -11.36 12.14
CA TYR A 25 -7.51 -10.37 11.13
C TYR A 25 -8.93 -9.82 11.35
N ARG A 26 -9.85 -10.67 11.83
CA ARG A 26 -11.21 -10.26 12.16
C ARG A 26 -11.25 -9.24 13.30
N LYS A 27 -10.49 -9.49 14.37
CA LYS A 27 -10.42 -8.57 15.52
C LYS A 27 -9.80 -7.22 15.14
N ILE A 28 -8.79 -7.22 14.27
CA ILE A 28 -8.20 -5.99 13.72
C ILE A 28 -9.23 -5.23 12.87
N SER A 29 -9.93 -5.93 11.98
CA SER A 29 -10.98 -5.34 11.14
C SER A 29 -12.07 -4.66 11.95
N GLU A 30 -12.57 -5.32 13.00
CA GLU A 30 -13.56 -4.78 13.92
C GLU A 30 -13.03 -3.58 14.72
N THR A 31 -11.80 -3.64 15.23
CA THR A 31 -11.19 -2.56 16.03
C THR A 31 -11.02 -1.26 15.24
N PHE A 32 -10.62 -1.36 13.96
CA PHE A 32 -10.32 -0.19 13.13
C PHE A 32 -11.45 0.16 12.15
N CYS A 33 -12.59 -0.54 12.19
CA CYS A 33 -13.69 -0.39 11.23
C CYS A 33 -13.24 -0.49 9.75
N ILE A 34 -12.24 -1.31 9.48
CA ILE A 34 -11.69 -1.53 8.13
C ILE A 34 -12.30 -2.81 7.56
N PRO A 35 -12.63 -2.88 6.26
CA PRO A 35 -13.12 -4.12 5.66
C PRO A 35 -12.13 -5.27 5.83
N PHE A 36 -12.64 -6.43 6.23
CA PHE A 36 -11.84 -7.63 6.50
C PHE A 36 -10.85 -7.97 5.37
N SER A 37 -11.26 -7.84 4.10
CA SER A 37 -10.41 -8.10 2.92
C SER A 37 -9.16 -7.22 2.82
N THR A 38 -9.19 -6.04 3.43
CA THR A 38 -8.10 -5.06 3.40
C THR A 38 -6.94 -5.47 4.31
N ILE A 39 -7.24 -6.12 5.45
CA ILE A 39 -6.23 -6.51 6.44
C ILE A 39 -5.23 -7.54 5.89
N PRO A 40 -5.64 -8.70 5.32
CA PRO A 40 -4.69 -9.68 4.82
C PRO A 40 -3.94 -9.15 3.58
N THR A 41 -4.60 -8.38 2.71
CA THR A 41 -3.95 -7.78 1.53
C THR A 41 -2.88 -6.77 1.94
N PHE A 42 -3.17 -5.93 2.95
CA PHE A 42 -2.19 -5.01 3.52
C PHE A 42 -1.00 -5.76 4.14
N ILE A 43 -1.24 -6.77 4.98
CA ILE A 43 -0.19 -7.53 5.67
C ILE A 43 0.70 -8.27 4.66
N GLN A 44 0.12 -8.92 3.66
CA GLN A 44 0.89 -9.58 2.59
C GLN A 44 1.74 -8.58 1.81
N ARG A 45 1.19 -7.40 1.50
CA ARG A 45 1.93 -6.34 0.82
C ARG A 45 3.09 -5.83 1.67
N ASN A 46 2.86 -5.64 2.97
CA ASN A 46 3.89 -5.18 3.90
C ASN A 46 5.00 -6.23 4.05
N LYS A 47 4.67 -7.52 4.14
CA LYS A 47 5.68 -8.60 4.12
C LYS A 47 6.55 -8.58 2.87
N LYS A 48 5.95 -8.31 1.70
CA LYS A 48 6.68 -8.27 0.41
C LYS A 48 7.52 -7.01 0.23
N SER A 49 7.02 -5.86 0.64
CA SER A 49 7.64 -4.54 0.35
C SER A 49 8.46 -3.99 1.52
N GLY A 50 8.27 -4.51 2.73
CA GLY A 50 8.88 -4.01 3.97
C GLY A 50 8.43 -2.60 4.38
N THR A 51 7.50 -2.01 3.65
CA THR A 51 7.12 -0.59 3.77
C THR A 51 5.62 -0.42 3.92
N VAL A 52 5.25 0.56 4.74
CA VAL A 52 3.87 0.92 5.05
C VAL A 52 3.34 2.01 4.10
N GLU A 53 4.26 2.75 3.50
CA GLU A 53 3.97 3.81 2.55
C GLU A 53 3.34 3.27 1.27
N ASN A 54 2.53 4.11 0.64
CA ASN A 54 1.93 3.75 -0.64
C ASN A 54 2.93 4.03 -1.76
N ARG A 55 3.17 3.00 -2.58
CA ARG A 55 4.05 3.14 -3.73
C ARG A 55 3.41 4.06 -4.76
N ILE A 56 4.19 5.03 -5.24
CA ILE A 56 3.80 5.87 -6.37
C ILE A 56 3.59 4.98 -7.59
N ARG A 57 2.51 5.20 -8.33
CA ARG A 57 2.28 4.49 -9.58
C ARG A 57 3.33 4.96 -10.60
N SER A 58 4.00 4.02 -11.26
CA SER A 58 5.01 4.34 -12.28
C SER A 58 4.45 5.07 -13.49
N GLY A 59 3.13 5.02 -13.70
CA GLY A 59 2.48 5.50 -14.92
C GLY A 59 2.83 4.64 -16.14
N ALA A 60 2.32 5.05 -17.30
CA ALA A 60 2.71 4.44 -18.57
C ALA A 60 4.13 4.91 -18.94
N PRO A 61 4.98 4.03 -19.51
CA PRO A 61 6.29 4.44 -20.01
C PRO A 61 6.12 5.48 -21.13
N ARG A 62 7.10 6.38 -21.25
CA ARG A 62 7.12 7.38 -22.33
C ARG A 62 7.39 6.70 -23.67
N LYS A 63 6.76 7.19 -24.75
CA LYS A 63 7.00 6.71 -26.12
C LYS A 63 8.46 6.87 -26.55
N ILE A 64 9.09 7.99 -26.17
CA ILE A 64 10.48 8.30 -26.52
C ILE A 64 11.37 7.93 -25.34
N SER A 65 12.42 7.15 -25.62
CA SER A 65 13.41 6.79 -24.60
C SER A 65 14.21 8.02 -24.15
N PRO A 66 14.69 8.07 -22.88
CA PRO A 66 15.58 9.13 -22.41
C PRO A 66 16.83 9.31 -23.28
N ARG A 67 17.35 8.20 -23.85
CA ARG A 67 18.50 8.20 -24.75
C ARG A 67 18.19 8.92 -26.07
N SER A 68 17.04 8.64 -26.67
CA SER A 68 16.60 9.29 -27.91
C SER A 68 16.36 10.78 -27.70
N LEU A 69 15.75 11.16 -26.57
CA LEU A 69 15.52 12.56 -26.21
C LEU A 69 16.84 13.34 -26.08
N ARG A 70 17.87 12.74 -25.49
CA ARG A 70 19.20 13.38 -25.36
C ARG A 70 19.90 13.61 -26.71
N LYS A 71 19.59 12.81 -27.74
CA LYS A 71 20.15 12.96 -29.09
C LYS A 71 19.40 13.98 -29.96
N MET A 72 18.17 14.33 -29.58
CA MET A 72 17.34 15.34 -30.27
C MET A 72 17.57 16.76 -29.76
N LYS A 73 18.33 16.90 -28.66
CA LYS A 73 18.70 18.17 -28.05
C LYS A 73 20.09 18.57 -28.51
#